data_AF-A0A2H0V044-F1
#
_entry.id   AF-A0A2H0V044-F1
#
_cell.length_a   1.000
_cell.length_b   1.000
_cell.length_c   1.000
_cell.angle_alpha   90.00
_cell.angle_beta   90.00
_cell.angle_gamma   90.00
#
_symmetry.space_group_name_H-M   'P 1'
#
loop_
_entity.id
_entity.type
_entity.pdbx_description
1 polymer ?
#
loop_
_entity_poly.entity_id
_entity_poly.type
_entity_poly.pdbx_seq_one_letter_code
_entity_poly.pdbx_strand_id
1 'polypeptide(L)'
;MTVIFLLWYNNGGRPLLIFICFFQIKRGLPPPNYMPKQTEQELSQEIEFYGRKLAALLQHLKAPEKIKLAWAALLPKMTIKQISQLLDVLEARYLDEQTSHIDKALQQEIAQVVEKFAKQRKINNQKLISAIEKIKGADLF
;
A
#
# COMPACT_ATOMS: atom_id res chain seq x y z
N MET A 1 -40.10 -33.31 35.87
CA MET A 1 -40.29 -34.66 35.29
C MET A 1 -39.15 -34.91 34.32
N THR A 2 -38.08 -35.53 34.82
CA THR A 2 -36.79 -35.69 34.15
C THR A 2 -36.81 -37.01 33.38
N VAL A 3 -36.83 -36.95 32.05
CA VAL A 3 -36.69 -38.15 31.21
C VAL A 3 -35.26 -38.16 30.69
N ILE A 4 -34.42 -38.97 31.31
CA ILE A 4 -33.05 -39.24 30.87
C ILE A 4 -33.13 -40.39 29.87
N PHE A 5 -33.00 -40.08 28.58
CA PHE A 5 -32.79 -41.10 27.55
C PHE A 5 -31.29 -41.37 27.44
N LEU A 6 -30.83 -42.43 28.11
CA LEU A 6 -29.50 -43.01 27.92
C LEU A 6 -29.49 -43.79 26.61
N LEU A 7 -29.20 -43.13 25.50
CA LEU A 7 -28.81 -43.81 24.27
C LEU A 7 -27.30 -44.03 24.31
N TRP A 8 -26.93 -45.25 24.69
CA TRP A 8 -25.59 -45.80 24.58
C TRP A 8 -25.28 -46.04 23.10
N TYR A 9 -24.41 -45.24 22.50
CA TYR A 9 -23.78 -45.58 21.23
C TYR A 9 -22.27 -45.59 21.41
N ASN A 10 -21.74 -46.81 21.54
CA ASN A 10 -20.33 -47.11 21.51
C ASN A 10 -19.90 -47.28 20.05
N ASN A 11 -19.15 -46.32 19.52
CA ASN A 11 -18.29 -46.58 18.38
C ASN A 11 -17.11 -45.60 18.38
N GLY A 12 -15.97 -46.11 18.85
CA GLY A 12 -14.62 -45.72 18.44
C GLY A 12 -14.27 -44.22 18.42
N GLY A 13 -13.71 -43.74 19.53
CA GLY A 13 -12.65 -42.73 19.49
C GLY A 13 -13.04 -41.28 19.79
N ARG A 14 -12.67 -40.86 21.01
CA ARG A 14 -12.55 -39.48 21.55
C ARG A 14 -13.81 -38.88 22.22
N PRO A 15 -13.79 -38.61 23.54
CA PRO A 15 -14.82 -37.83 24.20
C PRO A 15 -14.54 -36.33 23.95
N LEU A 16 -15.16 -35.76 22.91
CA LEU A 16 -15.24 -34.31 22.80
C LEU A 16 -16.38 -33.82 23.66
N LEU A 17 -16.03 -32.97 24.62
CA LEU A 17 -16.91 -32.12 25.42
C LEU A 17 -17.92 -31.41 24.53
N ILE A 18 -19.07 -32.03 24.28
CA ILE A 18 -20.30 -31.34 23.84
C ILE A 18 -21.18 -31.17 25.08
N PHE A 19 -20.59 -30.62 26.14
CA PHE A 19 -21.32 -29.90 27.16
C PHE A 19 -21.07 -28.43 26.88
N ILE A 20 -22.14 -27.63 26.90
CA ILE A 20 -22.21 -26.22 26.46
C ILE A 20 -22.49 -26.07 24.96
N CYS A 21 -23.71 -26.41 24.54
CA CYS A 21 -24.42 -25.62 23.52
C CYS A 21 -25.95 -25.65 23.69
N PHE A 22 -26.48 -26.56 24.52
CA PHE A 22 -27.94 -26.65 24.69
C PHE A 22 -28.56 -25.56 25.60
N PHE A 23 -27.76 -24.74 26.30
CA PHE A 23 -28.28 -23.69 27.20
C PHE A 23 -28.46 -22.30 26.56
N GLN A 24 -28.24 -22.14 25.25
CA GLN A 24 -28.48 -20.87 24.54
C GLN A 24 -29.42 -21.00 23.33
N ILE A 25 -30.15 -22.11 23.19
CA ILE A 25 -31.18 -22.26 22.14
C ILE A 25 -32.54 -21.81 22.70
N LYS A 26 -32.66 -20.53 23.07
CA LYS A 26 -33.97 -19.91 23.34
C LYS A 26 -34.11 -18.47 22.85
N ARG A 27 -33.27 -18.01 21.91
CA ARG A 27 -33.49 -16.73 21.23
C ARG A 27 -33.19 -16.83 19.74
N GLY A 28 -34.25 -16.66 18.95
CA GLY A 28 -34.29 -16.13 17.59
C GLY A 28 -33.20 -16.59 16.63
N LEU A 29 -33.58 -17.46 15.68
CA LEU A 29 -32.89 -17.57 14.40
C LEU A 29 -32.76 -16.14 13.81
N PRO A 30 -31.56 -15.56 13.63
CA PRO A 30 -31.46 -14.28 12.97
C PRO A 30 -31.86 -14.47 11.50
N PRO A 31 -32.70 -13.59 10.92
CA PRO A 31 -33.12 -13.70 9.53
C PRO A 31 -31.91 -13.65 8.58
N PRO A 32 -31.98 -14.29 7.40
CA PRO A 32 -30.86 -14.35 6.49
C PRO A 32 -30.56 -12.94 5.98
N ASN A 33 -29.34 -12.46 6.25
CA ASN A 33 -28.77 -11.18 5.83
C ASN A 33 -28.91 -10.00 6.81
N TYR A 34 -28.16 -10.05 7.91
CA TYR A 34 -27.82 -8.90 8.73
C TYR A 34 -26.49 -8.29 8.26
N MET A 35 -26.47 -7.63 7.10
CA MET A 35 -25.48 -6.56 6.91
C MET A 35 -25.85 -5.42 7.87
N PRO A 36 -24.95 -4.96 8.77
CA PRO A 36 -25.23 -3.78 9.57
C PRO A 36 -25.47 -2.61 8.60
N LYS A 37 -26.69 -2.05 8.62
CA LYS A 37 -26.95 -0.76 7.95
C LYS A 37 -26.08 0.28 8.66
N GLN A 38 -25.15 0.90 7.94
CA GLN A 38 -24.39 2.03 8.46
C GLN A 38 -25.35 3.08 9.02
N THR A 39 -25.03 3.58 10.20
CA THR A 39 -25.82 4.60 10.89
C THR A 39 -25.66 5.92 10.12
N GLU A 40 -26.71 6.74 9.98
CA GLU A 40 -26.63 8.00 9.21
C GLU A 40 -25.49 8.93 9.66
N GLN A 41 -25.15 8.89 10.96
CA GLN A 41 -23.99 9.60 11.51
C GLN A 41 -22.65 9.09 10.98
N GLU A 42 -22.46 7.78 10.85
CA GLU A 42 -21.22 7.18 10.34
C GLU A 42 -21.03 7.54 8.86
N LEU A 43 -22.11 7.53 8.09
CA LEU A 43 -22.11 7.93 6.68
C LEU A 43 -21.73 9.41 6.51
N SER A 44 -22.27 10.30 7.36
CA SER A 44 -21.94 11.73 7.31
C SER A 44 -20.47 11.99 7.62
N GLN A 45 -19.90 11.29 8.60
CA GLN A 45 -18.49 11.41 8.96
C GLN A 45 -17.58 10.92 7.83
N GLU A 46 -17.96 9.81 7.19
CA GLU A 46 -17.22 9.23 6.08
C GLU A 46 -17.21 10.17 4.85
N ILE A 47 -18.35 10.78 4.52
CA ILE A 47 -18.44 11.78 3.45
C ILE A 47 -17.58 13.02 3.74
N GLU A 48 -17.62 13.51 4.98
CA GLU A 48 -16.82 14.68 5.39
C GLU A 48 -15.32 14.39 5.31
N PHE A 49 -14.90 13.18 5.68
CA PHE A 49 -13.52 12.72 5.54
C PHE A 49 -13.07 12.70 4.08
N TYR A 50 -13.82 12.04 3.20
CA TYR A 50 -13.49 11.99 1.78
C TYR A 50 -13.50 13.37 1.12
N GLY A 51 -14.44 14.23 1.51
CA GLY A 51 -14.52 15.61 1.02
C GLY A 51 -13.29 16.44 1.39
N ARG A 52 -12.85 16.39 2.65
CA ARG A 52 -11.63 17.09 3.11
C ARG A 52 -10.38 16.58 2.39
N LYS A 53 -10.24 15.27 2.27
CA LYS A 53 -9.10 14.62 1.60
C LYS A 53 -9.02 15.01 0.13
N LEU A 54 -10.16 15.01 -0.56
CA LEU A 54 -10.25 15.40 -1.95
C LEU A 54 -9.91 16.87 -2.17
N ALA A 55 -10.43 17.76 -1.32
CA ALA A 55 -10.13 19.19 -1.39
C ALA A 55 -8.61 19.45 -1.27
N ALA A 56 -7.95 18.79 -0.32
CA ALA A 56 -6.50 18.89 -0.15
C ALA A 56 -5.75 18.40 -1.40
N LEU A 57 -6.09 17.22 -1.93
CA LEU A 57 -5.44 16.67 -3.11
C LEU A 57 -5.65 17.53 -4.36
N LEU A 58 -6.86 18.05 -4.59
CA LEU A 58 -7.16 18.93 -5.72
C LEU A 58 -6.42 20.28 -5.62
N GLN A 59 -6.21 20.79 -4.40
CA GLN A 59 -5.47 22.03 -4.21
C GLN A 59 -4.00 21.87 -4.62
N HIS A 60 -3.39 20.75 -4.25
CA HIS A 60 -1.99 20.45 -4.56
C HIS A 60 -1.76 19.87 -5.96
N LEU A 61 -2.80 19.33 -6.60
CA LEU A 61 -2.70 18.78 -7.95
C LEU A 61 -2.29 19.88 -8.95
N LYS A 62 -1.19 19.66 -9.67
CA LYS A 62 -0.73 20.51 -10.77
C LYS A 62 -1.56 20.28 -12.04
N ALA A 63 -2.88 20.49 -11.94
CA ALA A 63 -3.82 20.41 -13.06
C ALA A 63 -4.40 21.80 -13.39
N PRO A 64 -4.75 22.07 -14.67
CA PRO A 64 -5.50 23.27 -15.05
C PRO A 64 -6.79 23.41 -14.24
N GLU A 65 -7.16 24.65 -13.89
CA GLU A 65 -8.36 24.95 -13.08
C GLU A 65 -9.64 24.36 -13.68
N LYS A 66 -9.75 24.39 -15.01
CA LYS A 66 -10.87 23.78 -15.76
C LYS A 66 -11.02 22.29 -15.48
N ILE A 67 -9.90 21.57 -15.31
CA ILE A 67 -9.92 20.15 -14.97
C ILE A 67 -10.39 19.98 -13.53
N LYS A 68 -9.86 20.75 -12.57
CA LYS A 68 -10.28 20.70 -11.16
C LYS A 68 -11.79 20.93 -11.00
N LEU A 69 -12.34 21.91 -11.71
CA LEU A 69 -13.78 22.19 -11.73
C LEU A 69 -14.60 21.07 -12.36
N ALA A 70 -14.09 20.42 -13.41
CA ALA A 70 -14.76 19.28 -14.03
C ALA A 70 -14.85 18.08 -13.08
N TRP A 71 -13.79 17.80 -12.31
CA TRP A 71 -13.82 16.78 -11.25
C TRP A 71 -14.84 17.13 -10.17
N ALA A 72 -14.83 18.38 -9.67
CA ALA A 72 -15.78 18.84 -8.66
C ALA A 72 -17.25 18.71 -9.12
N ALA A 73 -17.53 18.99 -10.40
CA ALA A 73 -18.86 18.86 -10.98
C ALA A 73 -19.34 17.41 -11.12
N LEU A 74 -18.41 16.44 -11.16
CA LEU A 74 -18.74 15.01 -11.27
C LEU A 74 -18.98 14.35 -9.91
N LEU A 75 -18.42 14.88 -8.82
CA LEU A 75 -18.53 14.30 -7.48
C LEU A 75 -19.97 13.99 -7.03
N PRO A 76 -20.97 14.88 -7.23
CA PRO A 76 -22.34 14.60 -6.78
C PRO A 76 -23.00 13.42 -7.50
N LYS A 77 -22.44 13.01 -8.64
CA LYS A 77 -22.94 11.88 -9.46
C LYS A 77 -22.20 10.58 -9.15
N MET A 78 -21.17 10.61 -8.32
CA MET A 78 -20.36 9.45 -7.98
C MET A 78 -20.88 8.74 -6.73
N THR A 79 -20.80 7.42 -6.71
CA THR A 79 -20.96 6.63 -5.50
C THR A 79 -19.74 6.79 -4.58
N ILE A 80 -19.89 6.55 -3.28
CA ILE A 80 -18.79 6.61 -2.30
C ILE A 80 -17.60 5.73 -2.73
N LYS A 81 -17.88 4.54 -3.26
CA LYS A 81 -16.85 3.64 -3.80
C LYS A 81 -16.06 4.27 -4.94
N GLN A 82 -16.72 4.98 -5.85
CA GLN A 82 -16.06 5.67 -6.96
C GLN A 82 -15.25 6.88 -6.47
N ILE A 83 -15.73 7.59 -5.45
CA ILE A 83 -14.99 8.70 -4.83
C ILE A 83 -13.72 8.17 -4.15
N SER A 84 -13.79 7.04 -3.44
CA SER A 84 -12.63 6.36 -2.87
C SER A 84 -11.61 5.96 -3.94
N GLN A 85 -12.05 5.34 -5.04
CA GLN A 85 -11.14 4.98 -6.14
C GLN A 85 -10.47 6.20 -6.78
N LEU A 86 -11.21 7.30 -6.93
CA LEU A 86 -10.65 8.56 -7.41
C LEU A 86 -9.57 9.09 -6.46
N LEU A 87 -9.84 9.07 -5.15
CA LEU A 87 -8.88 9.48 -4.14
C LEU A 87 -7.58 8.68 -4.22
N ASP A 88 -7.66 7.35 -4.37
CA ASP A 88 -6.48 6.50 -4.49
C ASP A 88 -5.59 6.92 -5.68
N VAL A 89 -6.21 7.23 -6.83
CA VAL A 89 -5.49 7.69 -8.03
C VAL A 89 -4.84 9.06 -7.81
N LEU A 90 -5.56 9.98 -7.16
CA LEU A 90 -5.06 11.32 -6.87
C LEU A 90 -3.94 11.29 -5.83
N GLU A 91 -4.01 10.41 -4.83
CA GLU A 91 -2.96 10.20 -3.85
C GLU A 91 -1.70 9.61 -4.48
N ALA A 92 -1.85 8.58 -5.31
CA ALA A 92 -0.71 7.98 -6.01
C ALA A 92 0.03 9.03 -6.85
N ARG A 93 -0.71 9.88 -7.57
CA ARG A 93 -0.10 10.99 -8.33
C ARG A 93 0.54 12.03 -7.44
N TYR A 94 -0.11 12.41 -6.34
CA TYR A 94 0.44 13.38 -5.41
C TYR A 94 1.77 12.87 -4.80
N LEU A 95 1.82 11.60 -4.38
CA LEU A 95 3.02 10.97 -3.86
C LEU A 95 4.14 10.92 -4.91
N ASP A 96 3.82 10.50 -6.13
CA ASP A 96 4.76 10.45 -7.26
C ASP A 96 5.36 11.83 -7.55
N GLU A 97 4.53 12.88 -7.55
CA GLU A 97 5.00 14.26 -7.71
C GLU A 97 5.96 14.68 -6.58
N GLN A 98 5.64 14.32 -5.34
CA GLN A 98 6.48 14.66 -4.18
C GLN A 98 7.82 13.90 -4.17
N THR A 99 7.85 12.65 -4.63
CA THR A 99 9.09 11.84 -4.67
C THR A 99 9.94 12.07 -5.92
N SER A 100 9.36 12.63 -6.99
CA SER A 100 10.07 12.88 -8.27
C SER A 100 11.34 13.73 -8.13
N HIS A 101 11.43 14.59 -7.12
CA HIS A 101 12.60 15.41 -6.84
C HIS A 101 13.73 14.62 -6.14
N ILE A 102 13.38 13.65 -5.30
CA ILE A 102 14.33 12.79 -4.59
C ILE A 102 15.03 11.86 -5.57
N ASP A 103 14.30 11.31 -6.53
CA ASP A 103 14.87 10.42 -7.55
C ASP A 103 15.90 11.13 -8.43
N LYS A 104 15.71 12.41 -8.74
CA LYS A 104 16.68 13.20 -9.51
C LYS A 104 17.97 13.47 -8.74
N ALA A 105 17.87 13.79 -7.45
CA ALA A 105 19.04 14.00 -6.61
C ALA A 105 19.86 12.71 -6.46
N LEU A 106 19.18 11.59 -6.22
CA LEU A 106 19.83 10.28 -6.14
C LEU A 106 20.49 9.88 -7.47
N GLN A 107 19.84 10.14 -8.61
CA GLN A 107 20.44 9.93 -9.94
C GLN A 107 21.72 10.76 -10.14
N GLN A 108 21.74 12.01 -9.68
CA GLN A 108 22.93 12.85 -9.76
C GLN A 108 24.06 12.34 -8.87
N GLU A 109 23.77 11.91 -7.65
CA GLU A 109 24.77 11.32 -6.76
C GLU A 109 25.36 10.04 -7.35
N ILE A 110 24.53 9.15 -7.89
CA ILE A 110 24.99 7.94 -8.58
C ILE A 110 25.90 8.30 -9.77
N ALA A 111 25.51 9.29 -10.58
CA ALA A 111 26.32 9.75 -11.70
C ALA A 111 27.70 10.27 -11.25
N GLN A 112 27.76 11.05 -10.17
CA GLN A 112 29.02 11.55 -9.61
C GLN A 112 29.92 10.42 -9.08
N VAL A 113 29.33 9.42 -8.41
CA VAL A 113 30.05 8.26 -7.91
C VAL A 113 30.65 7.45 -9.08
N VAL A 114 29.85 7.18 -10.12
CA VAL A 114 30.32 6.48 -11.32
C VAL A 114 31.46 7.24 -12.00
N GLU A 115 31.34 8.56 -12.13
CA GLU A 115 32.40 9.39 -12.73
C GLU A 115 33.70 9.33 -11.91
N LYS A 116 33.60 9.37 -10.57
CA LYS A 116 34.75 9.25 -9.66
C LYS A 116 35.45 7.90 -9.83
N PHE A 117 34.69 6.81 -9.90
CA PHE A 117 35.23 5.47 -10.15
C PHE A 117 35.89 5.35 -11.52
N ALA A 118 35.29 5.93 -12.56
CA ALA A 118 35.85 5.94 -13.91
C ALA A 118 37.20 6.68 -13.95
N LYS A 119 37.29 7.86 -13.30
CA LYS A 119 38.53 8.62 -13.17
C LYS A 119 39.60 7.83 -12.42
N GLN A 120 39.24 7.23 -11.29
CA GLN A 120 40.18 6.44 -10.49
C GLN A 120 40.70 5.22 -11.26
N ARG A 121 39.84 4.54 -12.02
CA ARG A 121 40.21 3.40 -12.86
C ARG A 121 41.21 3.81 -13.95
N LYS A 122 41.00 4.96 -14.59
CA LYS A 122 41.92 5.50 -15.61
C LYS A 122 43.29 5.81 -15.03
N ILE A 123 43.34 6.43 -13.85
CA ILE A 123 44.58 6.72 -13.13
C ILE A 123 45.31 5.43 -12.76
N ASN A 124 44.59 4.44 -12.22
CA ASN A 124 45.17 3.16 -11.84
C ASN A 124 45.73 2.41 -13.05
N ASN A 125 45.03 2.42 -14.18
CA ASN A 125 45.52 1.81 -15.42
C ASN A 125 46.78 2.51 -15.95
N GLN A 126 46.85 3.85 -15.91
CA GLN A 126 48.08 4.58 -16.29
C GLN A 126 49.26 4.25 -15.36
N LYS A 127 49.01 4.14 -14.05
CA LYS A 127 50.04 3.70 -13.09
C LYS A 127 50.52 2.29 -13.38
N LEU A 128 49.62 1.36 -13.73
CA LEU A 128 50.00 -0.01 -14.09
C LEU A 128 50.81 -0.06 -15.39
N ILE A 129 50.39 0.66 -16.43
CA ILE A 129 51.12 0.72 -17.71
C ILE A 129 52.53 1.28 -17.51
N SER A 130 52.66 2.42 -16.82
CA SER A 130 53.98 3.00 -16.53
C SER A 130 54.86 2.12 -15.65
N ALA A 131 54.29 1.33 -14.73
CA ALA A 131 55.03 0.35 -13.95
C ALA A 131 55.54 -0.81 -14.83
N ILE A 132 54.71 -1.32 -15.74
CA ILE A 132 55.10 -2.38 -16.69
C ILE A 132 56.23 -1.90 -17.62
N GLU A 133 56.15 -0.66 -18.13
CA GLU A 133 57.21 -0.08 -18.97
C GLU A 133 58.54 0.04 -18.23
N LYS A 134 58.53 0.44 -16.95
CA LYS A 134 59.74 0.51 -16.12
C LYS A 134 60.38 -0.86 -15.89
N ILE A 135 59.56 -1.91 -15.70
CA ILE A 135 60.06 -3.28 -15.53
C ILE A 135 60.69 -3.78 -16.84
N LYS A 136 60.01 -3.60 -17.98
CA LYS A 136 60.56 -3.98 -19.29
C LYS A 136 61.85 -3.25 -19.65
N GLY A 137 61.98 -1.98 -19.27
CA GLY A 137 63.20 -1.20 -19.50
C GLY A 137 64.37 -1.62 -18.60
N ALA A 138 64.09 -2.22 -17.44
CA ALA A 138 65.11 -2.73 -16.51
C ALA A 138 65.65 -4.12 -16.92
N ASP A 139 64.86 -4.94 -17.61
CA ASP A 139 65.27 -6.25 -18.11
C ASP A 139 66.09 -6.20 -19.44
N LEU A 140 66.30 -4.99 -20.00
CA LEU A 140 67.02 -4.76 -21.27
C LEU A 140 68.47 -4.28 -21.07
N PHE A 141 68.98 -4.29 -19.84
CA PHE A 141 70.38 -4.02 -19.47
C PHE A 141 70.91 -5.14 -18.57
#